data_AF-A2BJS1-F1
#
_entry.id   AF-A2BJS1-F1
#
_cell.length_a   1.000
_cell.length_b   1.000
_cell.length_c   1.000
_cell.angle_alpha   90.00
_cell.angle_beta   90.00
_cell.angle_gamma   90.00
#
_symmetry.space_group_name_H-M   'P 1'
#
loop_
_entity.id
_entity.type
_entity.pdbx_description
1 polymer ?
#
loop_
_entity_poly.entity_id
_entity_poly.type
_entity_poly.pdbx_seq_one_letter_code
_entity_poly.pdbx_strand_id
1 'polypeptide(L)'
;MARDYLAAGSYEEAGARLEAACRRAVEQLAATIAWNGLTAETCPAPRAVQLLKAILEASGPLAMIIHSILAAGVEKADDVVHNAEKLAPHWGSVAERLVDVYRAAKLLEKRGLIKWPDTVVLVSRLVRSESVEEAIARLERVSRRVSEIAGLMDSIASSMSEVTEATLACKEYSATLGELPYCNWLSTLLSEIVAAQDAVKELPQIASVEKLDATAETVRKAYERLNNSRRIVEKLLTRLSQSLDMKFEGESLVAAVEALFQARARLGFTELEEELMIKLGEADRLDLAELASSNPAYIDAALNLCKHGIAFCEVRLY
;
A
#
# COMPACT_ATOMS: atom_id res chain seq x y z
N MET A 1 -54.02 13.28 -2.51
CA MET A 1 -54.65 11.95 -2.67
C MET A 1 -54.83 11.21 -1.34
N ALA A 2 -53.81 10.67 -0.64
CA ALA A 2 -54.04 9.98 0.65
C ALA A 2 -54.62 10.90 1.75
N ARG A 3 -54.20 12.18 1.76
CA ARG A 3 -54.77 13.24 2.61
C ARG A 3 -56.27 13.47 2.38
N ASP A 4 -56.75 13.25 1.16
CA ASP A 4 -58.14 13.47 0.78
C ASP A 4 -59.04 12.31 1.25
N TYR A 5 -58.53 11.07 1.22
CA TYR A 5 -59.18 9.90 1.82
C TYR A 5 -59.21 9.96 3.36
N LEU A 6 -58.15 10.47 3.99
CA LEU A 6 -58.13 10.74 5.44
C LEU A 6 -59.16 11.80 5.84
N ALA A 7 -59.30 12.86 5.04
CA ALA A 7 -60.31 13.90 5.25
C ALA A 7 -61.74 13.39 5.03
N ALA A 8 -61.92 12.35 4.20
CA ALA A 8 -63.21 11.72 3.92
C ALA A 8 -63.59 10.59 4.90
N GLY A 9 -62.74 10.25 5.88
CA GLY A 9 -63.00 9.16 6.85
C GLY A 9 -62.77 7.74 6.30
N SER A 10 -62.27 7.60 5.06
CA SER A 10 -61.92 6.32 4.44
C SER A 10 -60.52 5.86 4.85
N TYR A 11 -60.37 5.43 6.11
CA TYR A 11 -59.06 5.08 6.68
C TYR A 11 -58.39 3.87 6.01
N GLU A 12 -59.15 2.86 5.59
CA GLU A 12 -58.61 1.68 4.90
C GLU A 12 -58.02 2.03 3.52
N GLU A 13 -58.74 2.82 2.73
CA GLU A 13 -58.26 3.29 1.41
C GLU A 13 -57.07 4.23 1.55
N ALA A 14 -57.07 5.10 2.57
CA ALA A 14 -55.92 5.92 2.89
C ALA A 14 -54.70 5.06 3.26
N GLY A 15 -54.89 4.02 4.08
CA GLY A 15 -53.85 3.07 4.46
C GLY A 15 -53.23 2.36 3.25
N ALA A 16 -54.06 1.76 2.38
CA ALA A 16 -53.59 1.07 1.18
C ALA A 16 -52.80 2.00 0.23
N ARG A 17 -53.22 3.27 0.09
CA ARG A 17 -52.52 4.26 -0.74
C ARG A 17 -51.17 4.66 -0.13
N LEU A 18 -51.08 4.80 1.19
CA LEU A 18 -49.84 5.11 1.89
C LEU A 18 -48.85 3.95 1.80
N GLU A 19 -49.31 2.71 1.98
CA GLU A 19 -48.49 1.50 1.85
C GLU A 19 -47.93 1.34 0.43
N ALA A 20 -48.76 1.55 -0.59
CA ALA A 20 -48.32 1.51 -1.99
C ALA A 20 -47.36 2.66 -2.36
N ALA A 21 -47.44 3.81 -1.70
CA ALA A 21 -46.48 4.90 -1.88
C ALA A 21 -45.15 4.59 -1.20
N CYS A 22 -45.20 4.01 0.00
CA CYS A 22 -44.04 3.57 0.76
C CYS A 22 -43.24 2.51 -0.01
N ARG A 23 -43.89 1.45 -0.49
CA ARG A 23 -43.23 0.42 -1.33
C ARG A 23 -42.47 1.03 -2.49
N ARG A 24 -43.11 1.91 -3.27
CA ARG A 24 -42.48 2.61 -4.40
C ARG A 24 -41.27 3.45 -3.99
N ALA A 25 -41.33 4.14 -2.86
CA ALA A 25 -40.19 4.92 -2.36
C ALA A 25 -39.00 4.02 -1.98
N VAL A 26 -39.28 2.86 -1.37
CA VAL A 26 -38.26 1.88 -0.99
C VAL A 26 -37.64 1.23 -2.24
N GLU A 27 -38.45 0.88 -3.24
CA GLU A 27 -37.97 0.37 -4.53
C GLU A 27 -37.05 1.38 -5.24
N GLN A 28 -37.44 2.66 -5.27
CA GLN A 28 -36.60 3.74 -5.83
C GLN A 28 -35.27 3.87 -5.09
N LEU A 29 -35.30 3.83 -3.75
CA LEU A 29 -34.08 3.91 -2.94
C LEU A 29 -33.18 2.69 -3.15
N ALA A 30 -33.75 1.49 -3.15
CA ALA A 30 -33.03 0.25 -3.41
C ALA A 30 -32.41 0.24 -4.82
N ALA A 31 -33.10 0.79 -5.82
CA ALA A 31 -32.55 0.92 -7.18
C ALA A 31 -31.29 1.80 -7.23
N THR A 32 -31.17 2.83 -6.38
CA THR A 32 -29.94 3.66 -6.30
C THR A 32 -28.74 2.93 -5.69
N ILE A 33 -28.99 1.85 -4.95
CA ILE A 33 -27.98 1.09 -4.19
C ILE A 33 -27.58 -0.18 -4.94
N ALA A 34 -28.56 -0.97 -5.38
CA ALA A 34 -28.38 -2.31 -5.94
C ALA A 34 -28.59 -2.39 -7.46
N TRP A 35 -28.83 -1.24 -8.13
CA TRP A 35 -28.87 -1.09 -9.59
C TRP A 35 -29.95 -1.91 -10.34
N ASN A 36 -30.73 -2.71 -9.60
CA ASN A 36 -31.71 -3.65 -10.13
C ASN A 36 -33.15 -3.18 -9.83
N GLY A 37 -34.10 -3.54 -10.70
CA GLY A 37 -35.53 -3.27 -10.55
C GLY A 37 -36.19 -4.11 -9.46
N LEU A 38 -35.69 -3.97 -8.23
CA LEU A 38 -36.13 -4.69 -7.05
C LEU A 38 -37.54 -4.28 -6.67
N THR A 39 -38.37 -5.26 -6.31
CA THR A 39 -39.73 -5.04 -5.80
C THR A 39 -39.73 -5.04 -4.28
N ALA A 40 -40.57 -4.20 -3.68
CA ALA A 40 -40.84 -4.22 -2.25
C ALA A 40 -42.13 -5.03 -2.01
N GLU A 41 -42.08 -6.02 -1.12
CA GLU A 41 -43.28 -6.80 -0.77
C GLU A 41 -44.08 -6.06 0.31
N THR A 42 -43.36 -5.41 1.23
CA THR A 42 -43.95 -4.72 2.37
C THR A 42 -43.49 -3.27 2.46
N CYS A 43 -44.25 -2.44 3.17
CA CYS A 43 -43.75 -1.14 3.60
C CYS A 43 -42.93 -1.34 4.89
N PRO A 44 -41.60 -1.15 4.88
CA PRO A 44 -40.78 -1.28 6.07
C PRO A 44 -41.13 -0.21 7.11
N ALA A 45 -40.80 -0.50 8.37
CA ALA A 45 -41.04 0.43 9.46
C ALA A 45 -40.33 1.77 9.21
N PRO A 46 -40.95 2.93 9.54
CA PRO A 46 -40.35 4.25 9.30
C PRO A 46 -38.94 4.42 9.87
N ARG A 47 -38.66 3.79 11.02
CA ARG A 47 -37.34 3.80 11.66
C ARG A 47 -36.26 3.15 10.79
N ALA A 48 -36.59 2.05 10.10
CA ALA A 48 -35.65 1.33 9.26
C ALA A 48 -35.29 2.17 8.01
N VAL A 49 -36.28 2.85 7.42
CA VAL A 49 -36.08 3.79 6.31
C VAL A 49 -35.23 4.99 6.75
N GLN A 50 -35.49 5.54 7.94
CA GLN A 50 -34.69 6.62 8.52
C GLN A 50 -33.24 6.20 8.77
N LEU A 51 -33.01 4.97 9.23
CA LEU A 51 -31.68 4.42 9.43
C LEU A 51 -30.92 4.30 8.11
N LEU A 52 -31.54 3.71 7.09
CA LEU A 52 -30.95 3.61 5.75
C LEU A 52 -30.59 5.00 5.21
N LYS A 53 -31.50 5.96 5.31
CA LYS A 53 -31.23 7.35 4.92
C LYS A 53 -30.04 7.94 5.67
N ALA A 54 -29.99 7.78 7.00
CA ALA A 54 -28.90 8.30 7.82
C ALA A 54 -27.55 7.70 7.45
N ILE A 55 -27.49 6.39 7.19
CA ILE A 55 -26.28 5.69 6.71
C ILE A 55 -25.81 6.28 5.38
N LEU A 56 -26.72 6.46 4.41
CA LEU A 56 -26.38 7.02 3.10
C LEU A 56 -25.89 8.47 3.18
N GLU A 57 -26.57 9.31 3.95
CA GLU A 57 -26.19 10.72 4.16
C GLU A 57 -24.83 10.84 4.85
N ALA A 58 -24.56 10.00 5.86
CA ALA A 58 -23.28 9.98 6.57
C ALA A 58 -22.12 9.46 5.71
N SER A 59 -22.40 8.72 4.63
CA SER A 59 -21.37 8.12 3.78
C SER A 59 -20.66 9.14 2.88
N GLY A 60 -21.30 10.27 2.56
CA GLY A 60 -20.74 11.35 1.75
C GLY A 60 -20.03 10.87 0.48
N PRO A 61 -18.76 11.27 0.23
CA PRO A 61 -18.02 10.87 -0.97
C PRO A 61 -17.66 9.38 -1.03
N LEU A 62 -17.89 8.62 0.05
CA LEU A 62 -17.61 7.20 0.16
C LEU A 62 -18.87 6.33 0.02
N ALA A 63 -20.00 6.94 -0.34
CA ALA A 63 -21.29 6.27 -0.51
C ALA A 63 -21.22 5.01 -1.38
N MET A 64 -20.36 4.98 -2.40
CA MET A 64 -20.20 3.82 -3.27
C MET A 64 -19.75 2.54 -2.53
N ILE A 65 -18.92 2.68 -1.49
CA ILE A 65 -18.49 1.55 -0.66
C ILE A 65 -19.67 1.04 0.16
N ILE A 66 -20.42 1.94 0.80
CA ILE A 66 -21.61 1.59 1.57
C ILE A 66 -22.71 0.99 0.69
N HIS A 67 -22.92 1.50 -0.52
CA HIS A 67 -23.84 0.90 -1.47
C HIS A 67 -23.45 -0.55 -1.77
N SER A 68 -22.16 -0.84 -1.91
CA SER A 68 -21.68 -2.20 -2.17
C SER A 68 -21.87 -3.14 -0.99
N ILE A 69 -21.80 -2.63 0.25
CA ILE A 69 -22.12 -3.39 1.47
C ILE A 69 -23.63 -3.64 1.55
N LEU A 70 -24.45 -2.61 1.35
CA LEU A 70 -25.90 -2.71 1.42
C LEU A 70 -26.50 -3.59 0.31
N ALA A 71 -25.82 -3.67 -0.84
CA ALA A 71 -26.20 -4.54 -1.96
C ALA A 71 -25.80 -6.02 -1.77
N ALA A 72 -25.13 -6.38 -0.67
CA ALA A 72 -24.68 -7.75 -0.45
C ALA A 72 -25.87 -8.72 -0.30
N GLY A 73 -25.93 -9.73 -1.17
CA GLY A 73 -26.98 -10.76 -1.15
C GLY A 73 -28.40 -10.27 -1.42
N VAL A 74 -28.56 -9.08 -2.01
CA VAL A 74 -29.89 -8.46 -2.20
C VAL A 74 -30.65 -9.10 -3.36
N GLU A 75 -31.87 -9.57 -3.08
CA GLU A 75 -32.81 -10.09 -4.09
C GLU A 75 -34.09 -9.23 -4.19
N LYS A 76 -34.46 -8.54 -3.11
CA LYS A 76 -35.65 -7.67 -3.00
C LYS A 76 -35.30 -6.32 -2.39
N ALA A 77 -36.18 -5.33 -2.54
CA ALA A 77 -35.95 -4.00 -2.00
C ALA A 77 -35.90 -4.00 -0.45
N ASP A 78 -36.67 -4.90 0.16
CA ASP A 78 -36.74 -5.09 1.61
C ASP A 78 -35.39 -5.55 2.20
N ASP A 79 -34.58 -6.29 1.42
CA ASP A 79 -33.25 -6.78 1.85
C ASP A 79 -32.26 -5.64 2.06
N VAL A 80 -32.35 -4.56 1.28
CA VAL A 80 -31.49 -3.38 1.42
C VAL A 80 -31.73 -2.70 2.77
N VAL A 81 -33.01 -2.61 3.16
CA VAL A 81 -33.41 -2.03 4.44
C VAL A 81 -32.95 -2.94 5.59
N HIS A 82 -33.11 -4.25 5.45
CA HIS A 82 -32.63 -5.21 6.43
C HIS A 82 -31.10 -5.20 6.58
N ASN A 83 -30.37 -5.06 5.47
CA ASN A 83 -28.92 -4.92 5.46
C ASN A 83 -28.46 -3.63 6.19
N ALA A 84 -29.23 -2.55 6.10
CA ALA A 84 -28.96 -1.33 6.86
C ALA A 84 -29.12 -1.55 8.37
N GLU A 85 -30.11 -2.33 8.80
CA GLU A 85 -30.31 -2.72 10.21
C GLU A 85 -29.15 -3.60 10.71
N LYS A 86 -28.65 -4.52 9.90
CA LYS A 86 -27.46 -5.33 10.21
C LYS A 86 -26.18 -4.51 10.26
N LEU A 87 -26.06 -3.49 9.41
CA LEU A 87 -24.89 -2.61 9.36
C LEU A 87 -24.83 -1.67 10.57
N ALA A 88 -25.99 -1.22 11.09
CA ALA A 88 -26.06 -0.21 12.14
C ALA A 88 -25.26 -0.50 13.42
N PRO A 89 -25.29 -1.71 14.02
CA PRO A 89 -24.45 -2.06 15.16
C PRO A 89 -22.95 -1.94 14.88
N HIS A 90 -22.53 -2.09 13.62
CA HIS A 90 -21.14 -2.05 13.19
C HIS A 90 -20.72 -0.69 12.61
N TRP A 91 -21.64 0.30 12.58
CA TRP A 91 -21.42 1.57 11.88
C TRP A 91 -20.17 2.32 12.35
N GLY A 92 -19.87 2.31 13.65
CA GLY A 92 -18.65 2.95 14.18
C GLY A 92 -17.38 2.39 13.56
N SER A 93 -17.23 1.06 13.55
CA SER A 93 -16.08 0.38 12.93
C SER A 93 -16.03 0.59 11.43
N VAL A 94 -17.17 0.51 10.74
CA VAL A 94 -17.25 0.76 9.30
C VAL A 94 -16.85 2.19 8.96
N ALA A 95 -17.32 3.18 9.74
CA ALA A 95 -16.96 4.58 9.57
C ALA A 95 -15.46 4.82 9.76
N GLU A 96 -14.83 4.17 10.75
CA GLU A 96 -13.37 4.20 10.92
C GLU A 96 -12.65 3.66 9.68
N ARG A 97 -13.07 2.50 9.15
CA ARG A 97 -12.48 1.92 7.93
C ARG A 97 -12.68 2.79 6.70
N LEU A 98 -13.82 3.46 6.58
CA LEU A 98 -14.08 4.44 5.52
C LEU A 98 -13.12 5.64 5.62
N VAL A 99 -12.87 6.14 6.83
CA VAL A 99 -11.89 7.23 7.06
C VAL A 99 -10.48 6.77 6.70
N ASP A 100 -10.09 5.55 7.05
CA ASP A 100 -8.80 4.96 6.68
C ASP A 100 -8.64 4.90 5.15
N VAL A 101 -9.66 4.42 4.44
CA VAL A 101 -9.68 4.39 2.97
C VAL A 101 -9.52 5.79 2.39
N TYR A 102 -10.24 6.79 2.91
CA TYR A 102 -10.13 8.17 2.42
C TYR A 102 -8.74 8.76 2.64
N ARG A 103 -8.15 8.56 3.82
CA ARG A 103 -6.79 9.02 4.14
C ARG A 103 -5.77 8.37 3.22
N ALA A 104 -5.85 7.06 3.03
CA ALA A 104 -4.97 6.32 2.13
C ALA A 104 -5.11 6.79 0.68
N ALA A 105 -6.35 6.96 0.20
CA ALA A 105 -6.64 7.48 -1.14
C ALA A 105 -6.05 8.89 -1.35
N LYS A 106 -6.17 9.77 -0.36
CA LYS A 106 -5.60 11.12 -0.41
C LYS A 106 -4.08 11.12 -0.39
N LEU A 107 -3.47 10.20 0.36
CA LEU A 107 -2.02 10.05 0.40
C LEU A 107 -1.48 9.58 -0.96
N LEU A 108 -2.11 8.58 -1.58
CA LEU A 108 -1.77 8.10 -2.92
C LEU A 108 -1.95 9.18 -3.99
N GLU A 109 -3.02 9.98 -3.90
CA GLU A 109 -3.27 11.11 -4.80
C GLU A 109 -2.23 12.22 -4.66
N LYS A 110 -1.86 12.59 -3.43
CA LYS A 110 -0.81 13.58 -3.16
C LYS A 110 0.52 13.18 -3.79
N ARG A 111 0.79 11.88 -3.89
CA ARG A 111 1.99 11.32 -4.54
C ARG A 111 1.84 11.11 -6.05
N GLY A 112 0.70 11.50 -6.64
CA GLY A 112 0.46 11.40 -8.08
C GLY A 112 0.32 9.97 -8.59
N LEU A 113 0.05 9.00 -7.71
CA LEU A 113 -0.03 7.58 -8.08
C LEU A 113 -1.41 7.22 -8.60
N ILE A 114 -2.47 7.62 -7.88
CA ILE A 114 -3.86 7.28 -8.20
C ILE A 114 -4.76 8.43 -7.76
N LYS A 115 -5.83 8.72 -8.50
CA LYS A 115 -6.84 9.68 -8.04
C LYS A 115 -7.66 9.10 -6.90
N TRP A 116 -8.05 9.93 -5.93
CA TRP A 116 -8.80 9.43 -4.78
C TRP A 116 -10.11 8.70 -5.13
N PRO A 117 -10.91 9.09 -6.15
CA PRO A 117 -12.14 8.37 -6.49
C PRO A 117 -11.87 6.96 -7.01
N ASP A 118 -10.76 6.75 -7.71
CA ASP A 118 -10.40 5.43 -8.25
C ASP A 118 -10.10 4.44 -7.13
N THR A 119 -9.54 4.91 -6.02
CA THR A 119 -9.37 4.10 -4.80
C THR A 119 -10.72 3.74 -4.19
N VAL A 120 -11.68 4.67 -4.14
CA VAL A 120 -13.03 4.41 -3.62
C VAL A 120 -13.76 3.39 -4.50
N VAL A 121 -13.62 3.48 -5.83
CA VAL A 121 -14.16 2.52 -6.80
C VAL A 121 -13.51 1.15 -6.64
N LEU A 122 -12.19 1.09 -6.42
CA LEU A 122 -11.50 -0.16 -6.13
C LEU A 122 -12.06 -0.82 -4.87
N VAL A 123 -12.15 -0.07 -3.77
CA VAL A 123 -12.63 -0.61 -2.49
C VAL A 123 -14.08 -1.07 -2.62
N SER A 124 -14.95 -0.27 -3.24
CA SER A 124 -16.36 -0.65 -3.44
C SER A 124 -16.49 -1.96 -4.21
N ARG A 125 -15.68 -2.14 -5.27
CA ARG A 125 -15.63 -3.38 -6.05
C ARG A 125 -15.16 -4.58 -5.22
N LEU A 126 -14.09 -4.43 -4.44
CA LEU A 126 -13.51 -5.53 -3.65
C LEU A 126 -14.34 -5.93 -2.43
N VAL A 127 -15.23 -5.05 -1.96
CA VAL A 127 -16.11 -5.27 -0.80
C VAL A 127 -17.40 -6.02 -1.16
N ARG A 128 -17.77 -6.07 -2.44
CA ARG A 128 -18.94 -6.84 -2.91
C ARG A 128 -18.86 -8.30 -2.44
N SER A 129 -19.98 -8.81 -1.92
CA SER A 129 -20.08 -10.16 -1.35
C SER A 129 -21.53 -10.61 -1.26
N GLU A 130 -21.75 -11.83 -0.77
CA GLU A 130 -23.08 -12.45 -0.65
C GLU A 130 -23.77 -12.09 0.66
N SER A 131 -23.07 -11.51 1.65
CA SER A 131 -23.64 -11.11 2.94
C SER A 131 -23.01 -9.83 3.48
N VAL A 132 -23.73 -9.10 4.32
CA VAL A 132 -23.25 -7.85 4.94
C VAL A 132 -22.05 -8.12 5.84
N GLU A 133 -22.07 -9.22 6.59
CA GLU A 133 -20.99 -9.63 7.50
C GLU A 133 -19.69 -9.88 6.73
N GLU A 134 -19.79 -10.57 5.58
CA GLU A 134 -18.65 -10.77 4.69
C GLU A 134 -18.19 -9.45 4.07
N ALA A 135 -19.09 -8.58 3.64
CA ALA A 135 -18.76 -7.26 3.10
C ALA A 135 -17.98 -6.42 4.11
N ILE A 136 -18.41 -6.41 5.38
CA ILE A 136 -17.72 -5.70 6.47
C ILE A 136 -16.32 -6.29 6.70
N ALA A 137 -16.18 -7.62 6.75
CA ALA A 137 -14.88 -8.26 6.89
C ALA A 137 -13.93 -7.97 5.71
N ARG A 138 -14.48 -7.96 4.47
CA ARG A 138 -13.73 -7.56 3.28
C ARG A 138 -13.32 -6.09 3.34
N LEU A 139 -14.19 -5.18 3.80
CA LEU A 139 -13.85 -3.76 3.98
C LEU A 139 -12.69 -3.60 4.96
N GLU A 140 -12.70 -4.30 6.08
CA GLU A 140 -11.59 -4.26 7.04
C GLU A 140 -10.27 -4.75 6.41
N ARG A 141 -10.28 -5.88 5.71
CA ARG A 141 -9.08 -6.41 5.04
C ARG A 141 -8.56 -5.45 3.97
N VAL A 142 -9.45 -4.96 3.11
CA VAL A 142 -9.11 -4.08 1.98
C VAL A 142 -8.62 -2.72 2.48
N SER A 143 -9.33 -2.11 3.44
CA SER A 143 -8.92 -0.81 4.02
C SER A 143 -7.54 -0.88 4.68
N ARG A 144 -7.27 -1.93 5.46
CA ARG A 144 -5.94 -2.17 6.04
C ARG A 144 -4.86 -2.27 4.96
N ARG A 145 -5.15 -2.99 3.87
CA ARG A 145 -4.17 -3.22 2.81
C ARG A 145 -3.89 -1.97 1.97
N VAL A 146 -4.94 -1.22 1.62
CA VAL A 146 -4.79 0.07 0.92
C VAL A 146 -4.04 1.08 1.81
N SER A 147 -4.31 1.10 3.11
CA SER A 147 -3.60 1.96 4.07
C SER A 147 -2.12 1.59 4.20
N GLU A 148 -1.81 0.29 4.27
CA GLU A 148 -0.42 -0.20 4.25
C GLU A 148 0.32 0.25 2.98
N ILE A 149 -0.27 0.00 1.81
CA ILE A 149 0.31 0.43 0.52
C ILE A 149 0.58 1.94 0.53
N ALA A 150 -0.40 2.74 0.95
CA ALA A 150 -0.27 4.19 0.98
C ALA A 150 0.85 4.66 1.91
N GLY A 151 0.94 4.11 3.13
CA GLY A 151 1.97 4.47 4.11
C GLY A 151 3.39 4.08 3.67
N LEU A 152 3.55 2.88 3.11
CA LEU A 152 4.83 2.43 2.58
C LEU A 152 5.27 3.25 1.37
N MET A 153 4.35 3.53 0.45
CA MET A 153 4.63 4.38 -0.72
C MET A 153 4.98 5.81 -0.33
N ASP A 154 4.39 6.36 0.73
CA ASP A 154 4.76 7.69 1.23
C ASP A 154 6.22 7.73 1.69
N SER A 155 6.67 6.66 2.37
CA SER A 155 8.05 6.49 2.86
C SER A 155 9.04 6.20 1.72
N ILE A 156 8.62 5.44 0.71
CA ILE A 156 9.42 5.22 -0.51
C ILE A 156 9.57 6.55 -1.26
N ALA A 157 8.47 7.30 -1.44
CA ALA A 157 8.48 8.56 -2.18
C ALA A 157 9.36 9.63 -1.54
N SER A 158 9.44 9.69 -0.20
CA SER A 158 10.36 10.61 0.50
C SER A 158 11.84 10.29 0.25
N SER A 159 12.14 9.11 -0.27
CA SER A 159 13.49 8.57 -0.46
C SER A 159 13.87 8.43 -1.93
N MET A 160 12.91 8.65 -2.84
CA MET A 160 13.08 8.41 -4.27
C MET A 160 14.05 9.38 -4.94
N SER A 161 14.05 10.67 -4.56
CA SER A 161 15.01 11.63 -5.14
C SER A 161 16.43 11.23 -4.77
N GLU A 162 16.66 10.85 -3.52
CA GLU A 162 17.96 10.41 -3.03
C GLU A 162 18.50 9.18 -3.79
N VAL A 163 17.66 8.15 -3.99
CA VAL A 163 18.04 6.96 -4.77
C VAL A 163 18.32 7.33 -6.24
N THR A 164 17.50 8.22 -6.81
CA THR A 164 17.64 8.66 -8.21
C THR A 164 18.94 9.45 -8.40
N GLU A 165 19.22 10.40 -7.51
CA GLU A 165 20.44 11.20 -7.51
C GLU A 165 21.68 10.32 -7.33
N ALA A 166 21.65 9.37 -6.39
CA ALA A 166 22.73 8.42 -6.20
C ALA A 166 22.97 7.55 -7.44
N THR A 167 21.89 7.10 -8.09
CA THR A 167 21.98 6.32 -9.34
C THR A 167 22.56 7.15 -10.49
N LEU A 168 22.22 8.45 -10.59
CA LEU A 168 22.78 9.36 -11.59
C LEU A 168 24.28 9.59 -11.36
N ALA A 169 24.69 9.89 -10.12
CA ALA A 169 26.11 10.00 -9.75
C ALA A 169 26.86 8.71 -10.13
N CYS A 170 26.28 7.55 -9.84
CA CYS A 170 26.84 6.25 -10.21
C CYS A 170 27.07 6.09 -11.72
N LYS A 171 26.15 6.58 -12.56
CA LYS A 171 26.30 6.56 -14.03
C LYS A 171 27.43 7.46 -14.49
N GLU A 172 27.56 8.65 -13.92
CA GLU A 172 28.64 9.58 -14.25
C GLU A 172 30.02 8.98 -13.91
N TYR A 173 30.15 8.37 -12.73
CA TYR A 173 31.40 7.72 -12.33
C TYR A 173 31.70 6.45 -13.14
N SER A 174 30.69 5.64 -13.46
CA SER A 174 30.87 4.41 -14.23
C SER A 174 31.34 4.67 -15.66
N ALA A 175 30.97 5.82 -16.25
CA ALA A 175 31.48 6.25 -17.55
C ALA A 175 33.00 6.46 -17.57
N THR A 176 33.61 6.68 -16.39
CA THR A 176 35.04 6.96 -16.23
C THR A 176 35.84 5.72 -15.81
N LEU A 177 35.27 4.85 -14.98
CA LEU A 177 36.00 3.75 -14.33
C LEU A 177 35.50 2.33 -14.65
N GLY A 178 34.49 2.20 -15.51
CA GLY A 178 33.78 0.94 -15.72
C GLY A 178 32.62 0.77 -14.72
N GLU A 179 31.76 -0.21 -14.97
CA GLU A 179 30.56 -0.46 -14.16
C GLU A 179 30.94 -0.98 -12.76
N LEU A 180 30.46 -0.31 -11.71
CA LEU A 180 30.76 -0.65 -10.32
C LEU A 180 29.65 -1.54 -9.73
N PRO A 181 29.96 -2.59 -8.94
CA PRO A 181 28.97 -3.43 -8.26
C PRO A 181 27.94 -2.65 -7.42
N TYR A 182 28.37 -1.56 -6.77
CA TYR A 182 27.47 -0.68 -6.01
C TYR A 182 26.46 0.05 -6.89
N CYS A 183 26.83 0.41 -8.13
CA CYS A 183 25.93 1.04 -9.08
C CYS A 183 24.88 0.05 -9.62
N ASN A 184 25.27 -1.21 -9.83
CA ASN A 184 24.33 -2.29 -10.17
C ASN A 184 23.32 -2.55 -9.05
N TRP A 185 23.78 -2.51 -7.80
CA TRP A 185 22.93 -2.64 -6.64
C TRP A 185 21.92 -1.48 -6.51
N LEU A 186 22.36 -0.22 -6.67
CA LEU A 186 21.47 0.95 -6.69
C LEU A 186 20.47 0.92 -7.85
N SER A 187 20.90 0.50 -9.04
CA SER A 187 20.04 0.34 -10.21
C SER A 187 18.94 -0.70 -9.96
N THR A 188 19.29 -1.80 -9.28
CA THR A 188 18.33 -2.83 -8.87
C THR A 188 17.32 -2.28 -7.86
N LEU A 189 17.78 -1.55 -6.84
CA LEU A 189 16.90 -0.89 -5.87
C LEU A 189 15.93 0.10 -6.55
N LEU A 190 16.44 0.93 -7.46
CA LEU A 190 15.62 1.86 -8.23
C LEU A 190 14.57 1.12 -9.06
N SER A 191 14.95 0.03 -9.71
CA SER A 191 14.04 -0.80 -10.52
C SER A 191 12.92 -1.42 -9.66
N GLU A 192 13.25 -1.91 -8.45
CA GLU A 192 12.26 -2.43 -7.51
C GLU A 192 11.28 -1.34 -7.03
N ILE A 193 11.78 -0.13 -6.77
CA ILE A 193 10.94 1.01 -6.38
C ILE A 193 10.00 1.41 -7.53
N VAL A 194 10.51 1.48 -8.76
CA VAL A 194 9.68 1.79 -9.94
C VAL A 194 8.62 0.70 -10.15
N ALA A 195 8.99 -0.57 -10.02
CA ALA A 195 8.04 -1.68 -10.11
C ALA A 195 6.94 -1.60 -9.03
N ALA A 196 7.28 -1.19 -7.80
CA ALA A 196 6.30 -0.94 -6.75
C ALA A 196 5.37 0.24 -7.09
N GLN A 197 5.91 1.35 -7.63
CA GLN A 197 5.09 2.49 -8.07
C GLN A 197 4.12 2.08 -9.18
N ASP A 198 4.59 1.34 -10.18
CA ASP A 198 3.75 0.90 -11.30
C ASP A 198 2.69 -0.11 -10.83
N ALA A 199 3.04 -1.04 -9.95
CA ALA A 199 2.07 -1.94 -9.32
C ALA A 199 0.97 -1.19 -8.54
N VAL A 200 1.30 -0.04 -7.94
CA VAL A 200 0.33 0.82 -7.27
C VAL A 200 -0.54 1.58 -8.28
N LYS A 201 0.02 2.11 -9.37
CA LYS A 201 -0.77 2.76 -10.44
C LYS A 201 -1.79 1.80 -11.07
N GLU A 202 -1.53 0.50 -11.04
CA GLU A 202 -2.44 -0.55 -11.52
C GLU A 202 -3.58 -0.92 -10.55
N LEU A 203 -3.57 -0.41 -9.30
CA LEU A 203 -4.63 -0.66 -8.31
C LEU A 203 -6.06 -0.45 -8.85
N PRO A 204 -6.39 0.61 -9.63
CA PRO A 204 -7.74 0.81 -10.18
C PRO A 204 -8.22 -0.34 -11.07
N GLN A 205 -7.30 -1.14 -11.64
CA GLN A 205 -7.60 -2.26 -12.54
C GLN A 205 -7.73 -3.59 -11.79
N ILE A 206 -7.42 -3.64 -10.50
CA ILE A 206 -7.44 -4.88 -9.72
C ILE A 206 -8.87 -5.37 -9.45
N ALA A 207 -9.13 -6.62 -9.82
CA ALA A 207 -10.45 -7.25 -9.69
C ALA A 207 -10.62 -8.14 -8.44
N SER A 208 -9.56 -8.39 -7.66
CA SER A 208 -9.62 -9.33 -6.52
C SER A 208 -8.74 -8.91 -5.34
N VAL A 209 -9.06 -9.44 -4.15
CA VAL A 209 -8.32 -9.15 -2.92
C VAL A 209 -6.91 -9.75 -2.96
N GLU A 210 -6.73 -10.89 -3.62
CA GLU A 210 -5.44 -11.57 -3.78
C GLU A 210 -4.45 -10.71 -4.58
N LYS A 211 -4.94 -10.05 -5.63
CA LYS A 211 -4.13 -9.10 -6.40
C LYS A 211 -3.76 -7.87 -5.58
N LEU A 212 -4.67 -7.37 -4.73
CA LEU A 212 -4.36 -6.28 -3.80
C LEU A 212 -3.27 -6.69 -2.78
N ASP A 213 -3.35 -7.93 -2.26
CA ASP A 213 -2.32 -8.48 -1.39
C ASP A 213 -0.96 -8.62 -2.11
N ALA A 214 -0.96 -9.07 -3.37
CA ALA A 214 0.25 -9.15 -4.19
C ALA A 214 0.88 -7.76 -4.43
N THR A 215 0.08 -6.73 -4.72
CA THR A 215 0.60 -5.35 -4.82
C THR A 215 1.23 -4.88 -3.52
N ALA A 216 0.58 -5.14 -2.38
CA ALA A 216 1.15 -4.78 -1.09
C ALA A 216 2.46 -5.51 -0.78
N GLU A 217 2.57 -6.79 -1.16
CA GLU A 217 3.81 -7.55 -1.04
C GLU A 217 4.95 -6.92 -1.85
N THR A 218 4.69 -6.56 -3.11
CA THR A 218 5.66 -5.86 -3.97
C THR A 218 6.12 -4.55 -3.33
N VAL A 219 5.18 -3.74 -2.82
CA VAL A 219 5.48 -2.47 -2.15
C VAL A 219 6.29 -2.70 -0.87
N ARG A 220 5.94 -3.72 -0.07
CA ARG A 220 6.68 -4.05 1.16
C ARG A 220 8.10 -4.47 0.87
N LYS A 221 8.32 -5.34 -0.12
CA LYS A 221 9.67 -5.75 -0.54
C LYS A 221 10.53 -4.57 -0.96
N ALA A 222 9.98 -3.67 -1.78
CA ALA A 222 10.71 -2.46 -2.19
C ALA A 222 11.05 -1.55 -1.00
N TYR A 223 10.10 -1.38 -0.06
CA TYR A 223 10.34 -0.61 1.16
C TYR A 223 11.40 -1.23 2.07
N GLU A 224 11.33 -2.54 2.31
CA GLU A 224 12.29 -3.28 3.12
C GLU A 224 13.68 -3.24 2.49
N ARG A 225 13.76 -3.38 1.15
CA ARG A 225 15.02 -3.26 0.43
C ARG A 225 15.62 -1.86 0.59
N LEU A 226 14.83 -0.81 0.39
CA LEU A 226 15.25 0.58 0.58
C LEU A 226 15.78 0.85 1.99
N ASN A 227 15.06 0.40 3.02
CA ASN A 227 15.49 0.57 4.41
C ASN A 227 16.78 -0.21 4.71
N ASN A 228 16.89 -1.44 4.23
CA ASN A 228 18.13 -2.23 4.37
C ASN A 228 19.29 -1.54 3.66
N SER A 229 19.06 -1.00 2.46
CA SER A 229 20.04 -0.25 1.69
C SER A 229 20.58 0.97 2.44
N ARG A 230 19.71 1.74 3.10
CA ARG A 230 20.13 2.86 3.95
C ARG A 230 21.01 2.43 5.11
N ARG A 231 20.63 1.35 5.79
CA ARG A 231 21.43 0.80 6.89
C ARG A 231 22.81 0.32 6.42
N ILE A 232 22.88 -0.31 5.24
CA ILE A 232 24.14 -0.73 4.62
C ILE A 232 25.02 0.49 4.35
N VAL A 233 24.44 1.55 3.79
CA VAL A 233 25.14 2.80 3.48
C VAL A 233 25.71 3.48 4.72
N GLU A 234 24.93 3.63 5.78
CA GLU A 234 25.39 4.22 7.05
C GLU A 234 26.63 3.47 7.60
N LYS A 235 26.57 2.13 7.60
CA LYS A 235 27.67 1.28 8.05
C LYS A 235 28.90 1.41 7.15
N LEU A 236 28.70 1.44 5.83
CA LEU A 236 29.77 1.57 4.85
C LEU A 236 30.48 2.91 4.97
N LEU A 237 29.72 4.01 5.02
CA LEU A 237 30.26 5.36 5.19
C LEU A 237 31.08 5.49 6.49
N THR A 238 30.60 4.91 7.58
CA THR A 238 31.32 4.91 8.86
C THR A 238 32.67 4.19 8.74
N ARG A 239 32.69 3.01 8.13
CA ARG A 239 33.91 2.19 7.97
C ARG A 239 34.91 2.83 7.00
N LEU A 240 34.43 3.37 5.88
CA LEU A 240 35.27 4.06 4.91
C LEU A 240 35.85 5.35 5.50
N SER A 241 35.07 6.11 6.26
CA SER A 241 35.55 7.32 6.96
C SER A 241 36.74 7.01 7.86
N GLN A 242 36.61 5.95 8.68
CA GLN A 242 37.66 5.50 9.59
C GLN A 242 38.90 5.01 8.86
N SER A 243 38.72 4.28 7.75
CA SER A 243 39.82 3.67 7.00
C SER A 243 40.59 4.66 6.12
N LEU A 244 39.92 5.71 5.64
CA LEU A 244 40.50 6.71 4.74
C LEU A 244 40.94 8.00 5.46
N ASP A 245 40.68 8.12 6.76
CA ASP A 245 40.83 9.36 7.54
C ASP A 245 40.11 10.55 6.85
N MET A 246 38.89 10.27 6.38
CA MET A 246 38.04 11.24 5.69
C MET A 246 36.73 11.39 6.44
N LYS A 247 36.21 12.62 6.54
CA LYS A 247 34.85 12.86 7.00
C LYS A 247 33.94 12.95 5.79
N PHE A 248 33.05 11.97 5.63
CA PHE A 248 31.92 12.09 4.72
C PHE A 248 30.80 12.82 5.47
N GLU A 249 30.36 13.97 4.96
CA GLU A 249 29.24 14.73 5.55
C GLU A 249 27.91 14.13 5.07
N GLY A 250 27.10 13.66 6.03
CA GLY A 250 25.74 13.18 5.78
C GLY A 250 25.62 11.68 5.50
N GLU A 251 24.55 11.08 6.03
CA GLU A 251 24.15 9.69 5.81
C GLU A 251 23.29 9.58 4.54
N SER A 252 23.81 10.05 3.39
CA SER A 252 23.06 10.01 2.12
C SER A 252 23.60 8.94 1.16
N LEU A 253 22.72 8.36 0.35
CA LEU A 253 23.09 7.41 -0.71
C LEU A 253 24.09 8.03 -1.71
N VAL A 254 23.98 9.33 -1.98
CA VAL A 254 24.89 10.07 -2.87
C VAL A 254 26.29 10.14 -2.26
N ALA A 255 26.39 10.54 -0.98
CA ALA A 255 27.67 10.59 -0.27
C ALA A 255 28.35 9.21 -0.22
N ALA A 256 27.56 8.13 -0.14
CA ALA A 256 28.06 6.77 -0.18
C ALA A 256 28.67 6.40 -1.55
N VAL A 257 28.04 6.81 -2.66
CA VAL A 257 28.60 6.65 -4.00
C VAL A 257 29.95 7.37 -4.09
N GLU A 258 30.01 8.63 -3.66
CA GLU A 258 31.22 9.44 -3.71
C GLU A 258 32.34 8.86 -2.83
N ALA A 259 32.01 8.39 -1.63
CA ALA A 259 32.94 7.75 -0.71
C ALA A 259 33.53 6.47 -1.31
N LEU A 260 32.69 5.61 -1.89
CA LEU A 260 33.13 4.38 -2.55
C LEU A 260 34.03 4.69 -3.76
N PHE A 261 33.68 5.70 -4.55
CA PHE A 261 34.50 6.14 -5.66
C PHE A 261 35.89 6.63 -5.22
N GLN A 262 35.93 7.48 -4.19
CA GLN A 262 37.19 7.98 -3.63
C GLN A 262 38.01 6.84 -2.99
N ALA A 263 37.34 5.89 -2.35
CA ALA A 263 37.98 4.72 -1.77
C ALA A 263 38.61 3.84 -2.84
N ARG A 264 37.91 3.56 -3.95
CA ARG A 264 38.46 2.82 -5.10
C ARG A 264 39.69 3.51 -5.67
N ALA A 265 39.63 4.84 -5.86
CA ALA A 265 40.75 5.62 -6.39
C ALA A 265 42.00 5.61 -5.47
N ARG A 266 41.80 5.60 -4.14
CA ARG A 266 42.90 5.65 -3.17
C ARG A 266 43.45 4.28 -2.77
N LEU A 267 42.56 3.31 -2.55
CA LEU A 267 42.89 1.98 -2.03
C LEU A 267 43.00 0.92 -3.12
N GLY A 268 42.56 1.23 -4.35
CA GLY A 268 42.67 0.33 -5.49
C GLY A 268 41.76 -0.88 -5.40
N PHE A 269 40.54 -0.72 -4.88
CA PHE A 269 39.63 -1.85 -4.71
C PHE A 269 39.33 -2.57 -6.02
N THR A 270 39.29 -3.89 -5.91
CA THR A 270 38.79 -4.80 -6.93
C THR A 270 37.27 -4.87 -6.89
N GLU A 271 36.66 -5.35 -7.98
CA GLU A 271 35.21 -5.59 -8.04
C GLU A 271 34.73 -6.55 -6.94
N LEU A 272 35.51 -7.59 -6.63
CA LEU A 272 35.18 -8.53 -5.55
C LEU A 272 35.20 -7.88 -4.17
N GLU A 273 36.13 -6.96 -3.91
CA GLU A 273 36.16 -6.18 -2.67
C GLU A 273 34.95 -5.25 -2.55
N GLU A 274 34.52 -4.64 -3.66
CA GLU A 274 33.32 -3.81 -3.69
C GLU A 274 32.03 -4.62 -3.48
N GLU A 275 31.92 -5.81 -4.08
CA GLU A 275 30.82 -6.74 -3.79
C GLU A 275 30.78 -7.15 -2.31
N LEU A 276 31.93 -7.46 -1.72
CA LEU A 276 32.03 -7.84 -0.31
C LEU A 276 31.73 -6.68 0.64
N MET A 277 32.04 -5.44 0.26
CA MET A 277 31.62 -4.27 1.04
C MET A 277 30.09 -4.18 1.14
N ILE A 278 29.36 -4.45 0.06
CA ILE A 278 27.89 -4.48 0.10
C ILE A 278 27.41 -5.59 1.07
N LYS A 279 27.97 -6.80 0.97
CA LYS A 279 27.66 -7.93 1.88
C LYS A 279 28.01 -7.64 3.34
N LEU A 280 29.09 -6.90 3.58
CA LEU A 280 29.54 -6.52 4.92
C LEU A 280 28.54 -5.61 5.63
N GLY A 281 27.84 -4.73 4.89
CA GLY A 281 26.74 -3.95 5.45
C GLY A 281 25.56 -4.83 5.94
N GLU A 282 25.39 -6.01 5.34
CA GLU A 282 24.33 -6.96 5.68
C GLU A 282 24.70 -7.81 6.91
N ALA A 283 25.94 -8.33 7.01
CA ALA A 283 26.35 -9.33 8.01
C ALA A 283 27.18 -8.82 9.20
N ASP A 284 27.55 -7.54 9.22
CA ASP A 284 28.45 -6.88 10.22
C ASP A 284 29.89 -7.41 10.26
N ARG A 285 30.12 -8.67 9.89
CA ARG A 285 31.41 -9.36 9.80
C ARG A 285 31.44 -10.24 8.54
N LEU A 286 32.64 -10.58 8.09
CA LEU A 286 32.86 -11.55 7.01
C LEU A 286 33.34 -12.87 7.62
N ASP A 287 32.54 -13.93 7.51
CA ASP A 287 32.96 -15.28 7.85
C ASP A 287 33.73 -15.88 6.67
N LEU A 288 35.04 -16.05 6.84
CA LEU A 288 35.92 -16.53 5.77
C LEU A 288 35.60 -17.98 5.37
N ALA A 289 35.06 -18.80 6.28
CA ALA A 289 34.67 -20.17 5.97
C ALA A 289 33.41 -20.20 5.07
N GLU A 290 32.44 -19.36 5.38
CA GLU A 290 31.23 -19.18 4.57
C GLU A 290 31.58 -18.63 3.18
N LEU A 291 32.42 -17.59 3.13
CA LEU A 291 32.88 -17.01 1.87
C LEU A 291 33.63 -18.03 1.00
N ALA A 292 34.55 -18.80 1.59
CA ALA A 292 35.30 -19.85 0.90
C ALA A 292 34.38 -20.90 0.25
N SER A 293 33.29 -21.25 0.93
CA SER A 293 32.31 -22.22 0.43
C SER A 293 31.48 -21.68 -0.75
N SER A 294 31.28 -20.35 -0.81
CA SER A 294 30.51 -19.69 -1.86
C SER A 294 31.35 -19.36 -3.11
N ASN A 295 32.53 -18.76 -2.92
CA ASN A 295 33.47 -18.41 -3.97
C ASN A 295 34.88 -18.26 -3.36
N PRO A 296 35.84 -19.14 -3.67
CA PRO A 296 37.19 -19.07 -3.12
C PRO A 296 37.91 -17.73 -3.37
N ALA A 297 37.57 -17.02 -4.47
CA ALA A 297 38.15 -15.71 -4.76
C ALA A 297 37.72 -14.61 -3.78
N TYR A 298 36.64 -14.82 -3.01
CA TYR A 298 36.22 -13.88 -1.97
C TYR A 298 37.12 -13.91 -0.73
N ILE A 299 37.94 -14.95 -0.52
CA ILE A 299 38.83 -15.01 0.64
C ILE A 299 39.87 -13.90 0.56
N ASP A 300 40.55 -13.78 -0.58
CA ASP A 300 41.62 -12.78 -0.77
C ASP A 300 41.07 -11.36 -0.68
N ALA A 301 39.91 -11.12 -1.30
CA ALA A 301 39.20 -9.84 -1.23
C ALA A 301 38.78 -9.49 0.22
N ALA A 302 38.25 -10.46 0.97
CA ALA A 302 37.87 -10.25 2.37
C ALA A 302 39.09 -9.92 3.24
N LEU A 303 40.20 -10.66 3.07
CA LEU A 303 41.44 -10.42 3.80
C LEU A 303 42.01 -9.02 3.52
N ASN A 304 41.95 -8.55 2.28
CA ASN A 304 42.35 -7.20 1.94
C ASN A 304 41.46 -6.13 2.58
N LEU A 305 40.13 -6.30 2.57
CA LEU A 305 39.22 -5.38 3.28
C LEU A 305 39.52 -5.32 4.78
N CYS A 306 39.87 -6.46 5.38
CA CYS A 306 40.24 -6.54 6.80
C CYS A 306 41.60 -5.91 7.09
N LYS A 307 42.58 -6.07 6.19
CA LYS A 307 43.88 -5.38 6.27
C LYS A 307 43.74 -3.86 6.21
N HIS A 308 42.78 -3.36 5.43
CA HIS A 308 42.47 -1.94 5.33
C HIS A 308 41.59 -1.41 6.48
N GLY A 309 41.18 -2.26 7.43
CA GLY A 309 40.35 -1.86 8.57
C GLY A 309 38.86 -1.63 8.24
N ILE A 310 38.42 -2.02 7.04
CA ILE A 310 37.05 -1.80 6.56
C ILE A 310 36.12 -2.90 7.07
N ALA A 311 36.64 -4.13 7.12
CA ALA A 311 35.91 -5.31 7.54
C ALA A 311 36.50 -5.94 8.81
N PHE A 312 35.62 -6.58 9.59
CA PHE A 312 36.03 -7.55 10.60
C PHE A 312 35.87 -8.94 10.00
N CYS A 313 36.98 -9.64 9.80
CA CYS A 313 37.01 -11.01 9.31
C CYS A 313 37.05 -11.97 10.50
N GLU A 314 36.26 -13.03 10.45
CA GLU A 314 36.32 -14.13 11.41
C GLU A 314 36.32 -15.48 10.69
N VAL A 315 36.73 -16.52 11.40
CA VAL A 315 36.65 -17.91 10.94
C VAL A 315 35.82 -18.65 11.97
N ARG A 316 34.59 -19.04 11.61
CA ARG A 316 33.78 -19.94 12.45
C ARG A 316 33.97 -21.37 11.98
N LEU A 317 34.24 -22.26 12.92
CA LEU A 317 34.29 -23.70 12.68
C LEU A 317 32.90 -24.24 13.03
N TYR A 318 32.14 -24.67 12.01
CA TYR A 318 30.84 -25.32 12.15
C TYR A 318 30.97 -26.84 12.24
#